data_AF-A0A8T0ZD55-F1
#
_entry.id   AF-A0A8T0ZD55-F1
#
_cell.length_a   1.000
_cell.length_b   1.000
_cell.length_c   1.000
_cell.angle_alpha   90.00
_cell.angle_beta   90.00
_cell.angle_gamma   90.00
#
_symmetry.space_group_name_H-M   'P 1'
#
loop_
_entity.id
_entity.type
_entity.pdbx_description
1 polymer ?
#
loop_
_entity_poly.entity_id
_entity_poly.type
_entity_poly.pdbx_seq_one_letter_code
_entity_poly.pdbx_strand_id
1 'polypeptide(L)'
;MRSFLKFVTPHKLTKSLIVPSGSPEETRNLVEICPVRALILSGVWWNVEPTHYYLVGSKRICHFVAPQYNTHGNYLIGATKVEPYDTTPTNCADDSYAFDQYFYHGSIGYYSFYEEQTGTYCAKDNTVYIFGNGLGSFDINGSFLAEDTGSGGYRHSFYYGLVGSIWVTYRALVLRRSFISCKRYGRRCDEVGENLNRKEAVIFVQENLRLSAHGATIYHRFALLYLLVEGIMTDLFLLIANEGILAKIQYVSLGYNLSGFLLLIYEIIEASSCMREKYRLFFKRLWFSYETAFLGELLSAALQEQMITALNRSSIFDKSKSTALAVSYYFWSLIGHGIFVLALTAFVLSVRTLWAVGYAWSRHQHHIWAIFTEPCSVDSILKLRNKMTSLGGYRYDNGKLFYRADTLKSFGLLKLEEKDGTEYFVLQKQYWLGTTRNNLFVIGIISGQSVEPCEERTCTSEVTFFDRRLGGSLDGSGSRRPLYIHVRREAAPINDSR
;
A
#
# COMPACT_ATOMS: atom_id res chain seq x y z
N MET A 1 -13.93 -3.69 -5.26
CA MET A 1 -15.11 -3.91 -6.11
C MET A 1 -15.84 -2.60 -6.41
N ARG A 2 -16.34 -1.85 -5.41
CA ARG A 2 -16.99 -0.53 -5.62
C ARG A 2 -16.14 0.42 -6.49
N SER A 3 -14.86 0.58 -6.14
CA SER A 3 -13.91 1.41 -6.89
C SER A 3 -13.80 1.00 -8.36
N PHE A 4 -13.45 -0.27 -8.58
CA PHE A 4 -13.33 -0.87 -9.89
C PHE A 4 -14.57 -0.66 -10.77
N LEU A 5 -15.77 -0.89 -10.23
CA LEU A 5 -17.01 -0.71 -10.99
C LEU A 5 -17.22 0.74 -11.45
N LYS A 6 -16.90 1.74 -10.62
CA LYS A 6 -17.03 3.14 -11.02
C LYS A 6 -16.08 3.49 -12.17
N PHE A 7 -14.83 3.05 -12.10
CA PHE A 7 -13.81 3.41 -13.08
C PHE A 7 -13.86 2.58 -14.37
N VAL A 8 -14.38 1.34 -14.34
CA VAL A 8 -14.56 0.51 -15.54
C VAL A 8 -15.81 0.86 -16.33
N THR A 9 -16.77 1.55 -15.71
CA THR A 9 -18.02 1.94 -16.36
C THR A 9 -17.73 3.01 -17.42
N PRO A 10 -18.24 2.86 -18.66
CA PRO A 10 -18.09 3.89 -19.67
C PRO A 10 -18.70 5.23 -19.25
N HIS A 11 -17.98 6.32 -19.51
CA HIS A 11 -18.40 7.68 -19.15
C HIS A 11 -18.52 8.59 -20.38
N LYS A 12 -19.14 9.75 -20.19
CA LYS A 12 -19.28 10.81 -21.19
C LYS A 12 -18.87 12.14 -20.58
N LEU A 13 -18.24 12.99 -21.38
CA LEU A 13 -17.93 14.36 -20.99
C LEU A 13 -19.18 15.23 -21.11
N THR A 14 -19.36 16.16 -20.18
CA THR A 14 -20.37 17.21 -20.33
C THR A 14 -20.09 18.04 -21.57
N LYS A 15 -21.11 18.19 -22.43
CA LYS A 15 -20.99 18.83 -23.74
C LYS A 15 -20.44 20.27 -23.70
N SER A 16 -20.66 21.00 -22.61
CA SER A 16 -20.18 22.37 -22.43
C SER A 16 -18.66 22.47 -22.23
N LEU A 17 -17.99 21.37 -21.89
CA LEU A 17 -16.55 21.31 -21.61
C LEU A 17 -15.75 20.74 -22.79
N ILE A 18 -16.43 20.24 -23.83
CA ILE A 18 -15.81 19.70 -25.03
C ILE A 18 -15.41 20.84 -25.96
N VAL A 19 -14.17 20.80 -26.45
CA VAL A 19 -13.66 21.76 -27.43
C VAL A 19 -13.79 21.13 -28.83
N PRO A 20 -14.44 21.81 -29.79
CA PRO A 20 -14.51 21.32 -31.16
C PRO A 20 -13.13 21.13 -31.79
N SER A 21 -12.97 20.10 -32.61
CA SER A 21 -11.72 19.84 -33.31
C SER A 21 -11.35 21.02 -34.23
N GLY A 22 -10.10 21.47 -34.14
CA GLY A 22 -9.58 22.60 -34.93
C GLY A 22 -9.85 23.99 -34.32
N SER A 23 -10.44 24.09 -33.13
CA SER A 23 -10.50 25.36 -32.41
C SER A 23 -9.09 25.88 -32.07
N PRO A 24 -8.79 27.17 -32.33
CA PRO A 24 -7.46 27.73 -32.06
C PRO A 24 -7.21 27.89 -30.56
N GLU A 25 -5.98 27.61 -30.16
CA GLU A 25 -5.50 27.84 -28.79
C GLU A 25 -5.10 29.30 -28.60
N GLU A 26 -5.64 29.93 -27.56
CA GLU A 26 -5.34 31.31 -27.20
C GLU A 26 -4.60 31.37 -25.86
N THR A 27 -3.57 32.21 -25.80
CA THR A 27 -2.72 32.40 -24.60
C THR A 27 -2.66 33.85 -24.14
N ARG A 28 -3.29 34.78 -24.86
CA ARG A 28 -3.29 36.20 -24.55
C ARG A 28 -4.08 36.48 -23.27
N ASN A 29 -3.52 37.29 -22.37
CA ASN A 29 -4.11 37.68 -21.08
C ASN A 29 -4.63 36.50 -20.25
N LEU A 30 -3.92 35.37 -20.29
CA LEU A 30 -4.36 34.10 -19.69
C LEU A 30 -4.74 34.22 -18.20
N VAL A 31 -3.98 34.98 -17.41
CA VAL A 31 -4.24 35.16 -15.97
C VAL A 31 -5.54 35.92 -15.70
N GLU A 32 -5.94 36.83 -16.60
CA GLU A 32 -7.19 37.58 -16.49
C GLU A 32 -8.39 36.76 -16.99
N ILE A 33 -8.18 35.96 -18.04
CA ILE A 33 -9.24 35.20 -18.71
C ILE A 33 -9.53 33.87 -18.00
N CYS A 34 -8.48 33.22 -17.50
CA CYS A 34 -8.50 31.92 -16.84
C CYS A 34 -7.88 32.07 -15.44
N PRO A 35 -8.54 32.75 -14.50
CA PRO A 35 -7.91 33.22 -13.26
C PRO A 35 -7.64 32.12 -12.22
N VAL A 36 -8.13 30.90 -12.42
CA VAL A 36 -8.04 29.81 -11.43
C VAL A 36 -6.59 29.48 -11.08
N ARG A 37 -6.28 29.44 -9.77
CA ARG A 37 -4.94 29.12 -9.26
C ARG A 37 -4.89 27.84 -8.43
N ALA A 38 -6.02 27.44 -7.86
CA ALA A 38 -6.10 26.28 -6.99
C ALA A 38 -7.50 25.68 -6.98
N LEU A 39 -7.54 24.38 -6.69
CA LEU A 39 -8.76 23.64 -6.45
C LEU A 39 -8.76 23.12 -5.01
N ILE A 40 -9.87 23.28 -4.30
CA ILE A 40 -10.16 22.59 -3.06
C ILE A 40 -11.10 21.44 -3.38
N LEU A 41 -10.64 20.23 -3.11
CA LEU A 41 -11.33 19.02 -3.50
C LEU A 41 -11.20 17.99 -2.38
N SER A 42 -12.33 17.62 -1.79
CA SER A 42 -12.41 16.76 -0.61
C SER A 42 -11.50 17.22 0.55
N GLY A 43 -11.45 18.54 0.77
CA GLY A 43 -10.65 19.18 1.84
C GLY A 43 -9.16 19.35 1.52
N VAL A 44 -8.70 18.87 0.36
CA VAL A 44 -7.30 18.96 -0.07
C VAL A 44 -7.08 20.11 -1.04
N TRP A 45 -6.00 20.86 -0.83
CA TRP A 45 -5.52 21.87 -1.77
C TRP A 45 -4.73 21.26 -2.92
N TRP A 46 -5.11 21.58 -4.17
CA TRP A 46 -4.43 21.15 -5.39
C TRP A 46 -3.98 22.37 -6.20
N ASN A 47 -2.68 22.43 -6.51
CA ASN A 47 -2.15 23.47 -7.40
C ASN A 47 -2.52 23.15 -8.83
N VAL A 48 -3.15 24.11 -9.50
CA VAL A 48 -3.47 24.02 -10.92
C VAL A 48 -3.01 25.27 -11.63
N GLU A 49 -2.63 25.11 -12.89
CA GLU A 49 -2.17 26.22 -13.71
C GLU A 49 -2.87 26.18 -15.07
N PRO A 50 -3.52 27.28 -15.49
CA PRO A 50 -4.04 27.39 -16.85
C PRO A 50 -2.87 27.44 -17.84
N THR A 51 -3.07 26.87 -19.03
CA THR A 51 -2.07 26.88 -20.11
C THR A 51 -2.54 27.71 -21.30
N HIS A 52 -3.81 27.56 -21.67
CA HIS A 52 -4.45 28.22 -22.81
C HIS A 52 -5.98 28.17 -22.65
N TYR A 53 -6.69 28.82 -23.55
CA TYR A 53 -8.14 28.75 -23.62
C TYR A 53 -8.64 28.68 -25.06
N TYR A 54 -9.90 28.30 -25.19
CA TYR A 54 -10.61 28.21 -26.46
C TYR A 54 -11.86 29.10 -26.42
N LEU A 55 -12.14 29.75 -27.54
CA LEU A 55 -13.38 30.48 -27.78
C LEU A 55 -14.35 29.57 -28.55
N VAL A 56 -15.38 29.09 -27.88
CA VAL A 56 -16.38 28.19 -28.46
C VAL A 56 -17.76 28.84 -28.38
N GLY A 57 -18.15 29.52 -29.46
CA GLY A 57 -19.34 30.37 -29.46
C GLY A 57 -19.20 31.53 -28.49
N SER A 58 -20.12 31.66 -27.54
CA SER A 58 -20.05 32.66 -26.45
C SER A 58 -19.30 32.16 -25.21
N LYS A 59 -18.80 30.92 -25.21
CA LYS A 59 -18.16 30.29 -24.05
C LYS A 59 -16.64 30.36 -24.15
N ARG A 60 -16.02 30.51 -22.98
CA ARG A 60 -14.57 30.47 -22.80
C ARG A 60 -14.24 29.21 -22.04
N ILE A 61 -13.56 28.27 -22.70
CA ILE A 61 -13.15 27.00 -22.10
C ILE A 61 -11.65 27.10 -21.82
N CYS A 62 -11.26 27.04 -20.56
CA CYS A 62 -9.87 27.12 -20.16
C CYS A 62 -9.29 25.72 -19.98
N HIS A 63 -8.14 25.46 -20.57
CA HIS A 63 -7.37 24.26 -20.30
C HIS A 63 -6.47 24.49 -19.08
N PHE A 64 -6.36 23.48 -18.21
CA PHE A 64 -5.50 23.53 -17.04
C PHE A 64 -4.73 22.23 -16.85
N VAL A 65 -3.61 22.37 -16.14
CA VAL A 65 -2.76 21.26 -15.74
C VAL A 65 -2.51 21.26 -14.24
N ALA A 66 -2.37 20.08 -13.64
CA ALA A 66 -1.71 19.90 -12.35
C ALA A 66 -0.41 19.12 -12.60
N PRO A 67 0.72 19.79 -12.87
CA PRO A 67 1.88 19.14 -13.47
C PRO A 67 2.48 18.02 -12.62
N GLN A 68 2.48 18.17 -11.29
CA GLN A 68 2.98 17.17 -10.34
C GLN A 68 2.12 15.89 -10.29
N TYR A 69 0.95 15.89 -10.94
CA TYR A 69 0.03 14.77 -11.01
C TYR A 69 -0.24 14.26 -12.43
N ASN A 70 0.37 14.86 -13.47
CA ASN A 70 0.06 14.56 -14.87
C ASN A 70 -1.47 14.62 -15.12
N THR A 71 -2.08 15.65 -14.54
CA THR A 71 -3.50 15.94 -14.68
C THR A 71 -3.70 17.01 -15.73
N HIS A 72 -4.62 16.77 -16.65
CA HIS A 72 -5.00 17.68 -17.73
C HIS A 72 -6.52 17.72 -17.83
N GLY A 73 -7.08 18.90 -18.06
CA GLY A 73 -8.52 19.06 -18.05
C GLY A 73 -8.97 20.40 -18.60
N ASN A 74 -10.28 20.50 -18.78
CA ASN A 74 -10.93 21.74 -19.20
C ASN A 74 -11.92 22.17 -18.14
N TYR A 75 -12.01 23.48 -17.93
CA TYR A 75 -13.02 24.08 -17.07
C TYR A 75 -13.75 25.23 -17.75
N LEU A 76 -14.93 25.52 -17.22
CA LEU A 76 -15.79 26.63 -17.61
C LEU A 76 -16.24 27.38 -16.35
N ILE A 77 -16.02 28.70 -16.34
CA ILE A 77 -16.56 29.59 -15.32
C ILE A 77 -17.85 30.23 -15.87
N GLY A 78 -18.92 30.16 -15.08
CA GLY A 78 -20.20 30.81 -15.38
C GLY A 78 -20.09 32.33 -15.38
N ALA A 79 -20.91 32.99 -16.21
CA ALA A 79 -20.90 34.45 -16.34
C ALA A 79 -21.65 35.18 -15.21
N THR A 80 -22.51 34.48 -14.48
CA THR A 80 -23.38 35.04 -13.44
C THR A 80 -22.99 34.53 -12.06
N LYS A 81 -23.18 35.38 -11.05
CA LYS A 81 -23.01 35.01 -9.65
C LYS A 81 -24.05 33.96 -9.27
N VAL A 82 -23.65 33.02 -8.41
CA VAL A 82 -24.50 31.93 -7.89
C VAL A 82 -24.32 31.80 -6.39
N GLU A 83 -25.25 31.10 -5.74
CA GLU A 83 -25.08 30.70 -4.35
C GLU A 83 -23.81 29.83 -4.21
N PRO A 84 -22.93 30.12 -3.23
CA PRO A 84 -21.72 29.34 -2.99
C PRO A 84 -22.06 27.89 -2.62
N TYR A 85 -21.26 26.92 -3.08
CA TYR A 85 -21.37 25.54 -2.62
C TYR A 85 -20.98 25.43 -1.14
N ASP A 86 -21.52 24.42 -0.42
CA ASP A 86 -21.40 24.27 1.04
C ASP A 86 -19.95 24.29 1.59
N THR A 87 -18.97 23.86 0.78
CA THR A 87 -17.55 23.84 1.17
C THR A 87 -16.82 25.16 0.88
N THR A 88 -17.50 26.11 0.23
CA THR A 88 -16.96 27.45 -0.09
C THR A 88 -16.96 28.30 1.18
N PRO A 89 -15.86 29.02 1.49
CA PRO A 89 -15.81 29.84 2.68
C PRO A 89 -16.79 31.02 2.59
N THR A 90 -17.32 31.43 3.74
CA THR A 90 -18.37 32.46 3.83
C THR A 90 -17.94 33.83 3.28
N ASN A 91 -16.65 34.13 3.28
CA ASN A 91 -16.13 35.37 2.71
C ASN A 91 -16.29 35.45 1.17
N CYS A 92 -16.52 34.33 0.49
CA CYS A 92 -16.72 34.21 -0.95
C CYS A 92 -18.20 34.24 -1.39
N ALA A 93 -19.15 34.35 -0.45
CA ALA A 93 -20.58 34.21 -0.75
C ALA A 93 -21.08 35.20 -1.83
N ASP A 94 -20.62 36.45 -1.79
CA ASP A 94 -21.05 37.48 -2.74
C ASP A 94 -20.28 37.48 -4.07
N ASP A 95 -19.22 36.69 -4.20
CA ASP A 95 -18.32 36.68 -5.37
C ASP A 95 -18.04 35.26 -5.88
N SER A 96 -19.08 34.41 -5.80
CA SER A 96 -19.06 33.04 -6.27
C SER A 96 -19.72 32.89 -7.65
N TYR A 97 -19.08 32.13 -8.53
CA TYR A 97 -19.54 31.83 -9.89
C TYR A 97 -19.65 30.33 -10.10
N ALA A 98 -20.62 29.88 -10.91
CA ALA A 98 -20.74 28.47 -11.25
C ALA A 98 -19.47 27.96 -11.92
N PHE A 99 -19.06 26.74 -11.58
CA PHE A 99 -17.85 26.14 -12.09
C PHE A 99 -18.09 24.69 -12.49
N ASP A 100 -17.79 24.37 -13.74
CA ASP A 100 -17.82 23.01 -14.28
C ASP A 100 -16.42 22.65 -14.76
N GLN A 101 -15.97 21.43 -14.48
CA GLN A 101 -14.73 20.92 -15.07
C GLN A 101 -14.75 19.41 -15.25
N TYR A 102 -13.86 18.96 -16.12
CA TYR A 102 -13.38 17.59 -16.08
C TYR A 102 -11.86 17.59 -16.13
N PHE A 103 -11.28 16.51 -15.62
CA PHE A 103 -9.89 16.21 -15.88
C PHE A 103 -9.66 14.72 -16.07
N TYR A 104 -8.52 14.43 -16.68
CA TYR A 104 -7.90 13.14 -16.67
C TYR A 104 -6.56 13.22 -15.94
N HIS A 105 -6.29 12.27 -15.06
CA HIS A 105 -4.98 12.09 -14.45
C HIS A 105 -4.35 10.80 -14.99
N GLY A 106 -3.18 10.92 -15.60
CA GLY A 106 -2.46 9.78 -16.16
C GLY A 106 -1.99 8.79 -15.11
N SER A 107 -2.16 7.49 -15.37
CA SER A 107 -1.61 6.42 -14.53
C SER A 107 -0.15 6.13 -14.89
N ILE A 108 0.45 5.12 -14.25
CA ILE A 108 1.75 4.55 -14.69
C ILE A 108 1.55 3.68 -15.96
N GLY A 109 0.34 3.17 -16.18
CA GLY A 109 -0.02 2.41 -17.38
C GLY A 109 -0.48 3.29 -18.55
N TYR A 110 -0.93 2.65 -19.63
CA TYR A 110 -1.48 3.33 -20.82
C TYR A 110 -2.96 3.74 -20.63
N TYR A 111 -3.31 4.31 -19.48
CA TYR A 111 -4.66 4.81 -19.22
C TYR A 111 -4.65 5.98 -18.24
N SER A 112 -5.74 6.73 -18.21
CA SER A 112 -5.97 7.85 -17.28
C SER A 112 -7.28 7.70 -16.53
N PHE A 113 -7.30 8.17 -15.29
CA PHE A 113 -8.50 8.28 -14.47
C PHE A 113 -9.25 9.55 -14.83
N TYR A 114 -10.53 9.41 -15.13
CA TYR A 114 -11.45 10.50 -15.41
C TYR A 114 -12.18 10.91 -14.15
N GLU A 115 -12.28 12.22 -13.96
CA GLU A 115 -13.17 12.81 -12.97
C GLU A 115 -13.88 14.03 -13.55
N GLU A 116 -15.18 14.11 -13.27
CA GLU A 116 -16.03 15.26 -13.61
C GLU A 116 -16.53 15.91 -12.35
N GLN A 117 -16.46 17.24 -12.29
CA GLN A 117 -16.65 17.98 -11.07
C GLN A 117 -17.42 19.27 -11.32
N THR A 118 -18.21 19.64 -10.34
CA THR A 118 -18.91 20.92 -10.31
C THR A 118 -18.71 21.60 -8.98
N GLY A 119 -18.92 22.90 -8.95
CA GLY A 119 -18.87 23.67 -7.71
C GLY A 119 -18.85 25.16 -7.99
N THR A 120 -18.08 25.88 -7.19
CA THR A 120 -18.06 27.34 -7.20
C THR A 120 -16.65 27.90 -7.24
N TYR A 121 -16.44 28.84 -8.15
CA TYR A 121 -15.23 29.64 -8.24
C TYR A 121 -15.39 30.92 -7.42
N CYS A 122 -14.45 31.18 -6.51
CA CYS A 122 -14.39 32.43 -5.75
C CYS A 122 -13.46 33.45 -6.41
N ALA A 123 -14.01 34.59 -6.82
CA ALA A 123 -13.22 35.64 -7.47
C ALA A 123 -12.34 36.46 -6.50
N LYS A 124 -12.51 36.32 -5.17
CA LYS A 124 -11.69 37.05 -4.18
C LYS A 124 -10.31 36.44 -3.99
N ASP A 125 -10.20 35.12 -4.05
CA ASP A 125 -8.95 34.38 -3.82
C ASP A 125 -8.51 33.52 -5.00
N ASN A 126 -9.29 33.54 -6.10
CA ASN A 126 -9.06 32.77 -7.32
C ASN A 126 -9.01 31.24 -7.09
N THR A 127 -9.72 30.76 -6.08
CA THR A 127 -9.81 29.34 -5.71
C THR A 127 -11.17 28.76 -6.10
N VAL A 128 -11.17 27.50 -6.48
CA VAL A 128 -12.39 26.75 -6.81
C VAL A 128 -12.68 25.74 -5.71
N TYR A 129 -13.94 25.64 -5.30
CA TYR A 129 -14.45 24.69 -4.33
C TYR A 129 -15.39 23.72 -5.04
N ILE A 130 -15.00 22.45 -5.13
CA ILE A 130 -15.60 21.48 -6.05
C ILE A 130 -15.83 20.12 -5.39
N PHE A 131 -16.79 19.39 -5.95
CA PHE A 131 -17.11 18.01 -5.59
C PHE A 131 -17.24 17.12 -6.83
N GLY A 132 -17.05 15.82 -6.65
CA GLY A 132 -17.07 14.83 -7.73
C GLY A 132 -18.48 14.38 -8.14
N ASN A 133 -18.77 14.49 -9.44
CA ASN A 133 -20.03 14.07 -10.08
C ASN A 133 -19.89 12.83 -10.95
N GLY A 134 -18.75 12.66 -11.61
CA GLY A 134 -18.52 11.60 -12.58
C GLY A 134 -17.16 10.95 -12.40
N LEU A 135 -17.09 9.64 -12.62
CA LEU A 135 -15.84 8.87 -12.62
C LEU A 135 -15.81 7.93 -13.80
N GLY A 136 -14.60 7.62 -14.27
CA GLY A 136 -14.38 6.71 -15.37
C GLY A 136 -12.90 6.55 -15.68
N SER A 137 -12.57 5.89 -16.77
CA SER A 137 -11.20 5.73 -17.21
C SER A 137 -11.12 5.73 -18.73
N PHE A 138 -9.98 6.12 -19.29
CA PHE A 138 -9.79 6.14 -20.74
C PHE A 138 -8.35 5.76 -21.10
N ASP A 139 -8.18 5.00 -22.19
CA ASP A 139 -6.86 4.55 -22.67
C ASP A 139 -6.11 5.72 -23.35
N ILE A 140 -5.66 6.67 -22.54
CA ILE A 140 -4.91 7.86 -22.92
C ILE A 140 -3.88 8.18 -21.85
N ASN A 141 -2.69 8.67 -22.23
CA ASN A 141 -1.67 9.16 -21.30
C ASN A 141 -0.62 10.01 -22.05
N GLY A 142 0.30 10.63 -21.32
CA GLY A 142 1.45 11.35 -21.89
C GLY A 142 1.05 12.56 -22.73
N SER A 143 1.67 12.75 -23.89
CA SER A 143 1.40 13.89 -24.78
C SER A 143 -0.03 13.87 -25.32
N PHE A 144 -0.57 12.70 -25.67
CA PHE A 144 -1.95 12.58 -26.15
C PHE A 144 -2.96 13.08 -25.13
N LEU A 145 -2.68 12.87 -23.84
CA LEU A 145 -3.52 13.37 -22.75
C LEU A 145 -3.48 14.91 -22.67
N ALA A 146 -2.32 15.52 -22.86
CA ALA A 146 -2.17 16.97 -22.84
C ALA A 146 -2.89 17.67 -24.00
N GLU A 147 -3.07 16.96 -25.13
CA GLU A 147 -3.75 17.46 -26.33
C GLU A 147 -5.24 17.06 -26.39
N ASP A 148 -5.78 16.38 -25.36
CA ASP A 148 -7.16 15.91 -25.38
C ASP A 148 -8.16 17.06 -25.21
N THR A 149 -8.92 17.31 -26.27
CA THR A 149 -10.00 18.32 -26.33
C THR A 149 -11.37 17.78 -25.95
N GLY A 150 -11.45 16.48 -25.64
CA GLY A 150 -12.71 15.81 -25.33
C GLY A 150 -13.43 15.29 -26.58
N SER A 151 -14.45 14.46 -26.37
CA SER A 151 -15.33 13.98 -27.44
C SER A 151 -16.72 13.63 -26.90
N GLY A 152 -17.74 13.72 -27.76
CA GLY A 152 -19.14 13.49 -27.37
C GLY A 152 -19.54 12.01 -27.23
N GLY A 153 -18.65 11.09 -27.58
CA GLY A 153 -18.86 9.65 -27.49
C GLY A 153 -18.66 9.10 -26.08
N TYR A 154 -19.08 7.85 -25.86
CA TYR A 154 -18.69 7.12 -24.64
C TYR A 154 -17.19 6.82 -24.67
N ARG A 155 -16.53 7.02 -23.53
CA ARG A 155 -15.12 6.71 -23.30
C ARG A 155 -15.01 5.64 -22.22
N HIS A 156 -14.05 4.74 -22.36
CA HIS A 156 -13.73 3.71 -21.37
C HIS A 156 -12.29 3.20 -21.58
N SER A 157 -11.71 2.55 -20.57
CA SER A 157 -10.38 1.93 -20.66
C SER A 157 -10.50 0.41 -20.66
N PHE A 158 -10.00 -0.22 -21.72
CA PHE A 158 -9.83 -1.68 -21.74
C PHE A 158 -8.68 -2.10 -20.85
N TYR A 159 -7.61 -1.29 -20.78
CA TYR A 159 -6.44 -1.58 -19.97
C TYR A 159 -6.80 -1.65 -18.47
N TYR A 160 -7.48 -0.62 -17.97
CA TYR A 160 -7.97 -0.58 -16.59
C TYR A 160 -8.94 -1.73 -16.31
N GLY A 161 -9.86 -1.99 -17.25
CA GLY A 161 -10.79 -3.11 -17.16
C GLY A 161 -10.06 -4.45 -16.96
N LEU A 162 -9.02 -4.72 -17.75
CA LEU A 162 -8.24 -5.96 -17.67
C LEU A 162 -7.41 -6.05 -16.38
N VAL A 163 -6.55 -5.05 -16.12
CA VAL A 163 -5.65 -5.05 -14.96
C VAL A 163 -6.43 -5.01 -13.65
N GLY A 164 -7.47 -4.16 -13.59
CA GLY A 164 -8.38 -4.08 -12.46
C GLY A 164 -9.13 -5.39 -12.20
N SER A 165 -9.57 -6.10 -13.26
CA SER A 165 -10.20 -7.43 -13.12
C SER A 165 -9.24 -8.47 -12.56
N ILE A 166 -7.99 -8.49 -13.02
CA ILE A 166 -6.94 -9.37 -12.48
C ILE A 166 -6.74 -9.08 -10.99
N TRP A 167 -6.63 -7.80 -10.61
CA TRP A 167 -6.41 -7.41 -9.22
C TRP A 167 -7.58 -7.76 -8.30
N VAL A 168 -8.82 -7.48 -8.72
CA VAL A 168 -10.02 -7.81 -7.95
C VAL A 168 -10.17 -9.32 -7.78
N THR A 169 -9.96 -10.08 -8.86
CA THR A 169 -9.98 -11.55 -8.82
C THR A 169 -8.92 -12.08 -7.86
N TYR A 170 -7.71 -11.55 -7.95
CA TYR A 170 -6.62 -11.93 -7.05
C TYR A 170 -6.97 -11.66 -5.58
N ARG A 171 -7.48 -10.46 -5.24
CA ARG A 171 -7.91 -10.14 -3.87
C ARG A 171 -9.04 -11.06 -3.39
N ALA A 172 -9.99 -11.42 -4.25
CA ALA A 172 -11.06 -12.36 -3.92
C ALA A 172 -10.50 -13.75 -3.59
N LEU A 173 -9.51 -14.22 -4.36
CA LEU A 173 -8.81 -15.49 -4.10
C LEU A 173 -8.02 -15.44 -2.79
N VAL A 174 -7.35 -14.32 -2.48
CA VAL A 174 -6.67 -14.09 -1.19
C VAL A 174 -7.68 -14.19 -0.05
N LEU A 175 -8.79 -13.45 -0.11
CA LEU A 175 -9.84 -13.51 0.92
C LEU A 175 -10.38 -14.93 1.11
N ARG A 176 -10.66 -15.63 0.01
CA ARG A 176 -11.15 -17.02 0.05
C ARG A 176 -10.14 -17.96 0.71
N ARG A 177 -8.86 -17.92 0.34
CA ARG A 177 -7.84 -18.80 0.95
C ARG A 177 -7.65 -18.47 2.43
N SER A 178 -7.68 -17.19 2.80
CA SER A 178 -7.55 -16.74 4.19
C SER A 178 -8.73 -17.23 5.03
N PHE A 179 -9.96 -17.07 4.52
CA PHE A 179 -11.17 -17.56 5.18
C PHE A 179 -11.12 -19.07 5.44
N ILE A 180 -10.72 -19.87 4.44
CA ILE A 180 -10.58 -21.32 4.59
C ILE A 180 -9.50 -21.65 5.63
N SER A 181 -8.37 -20.93 5.62
CA SER A 181 -7.29 -21.11 6.59
C SER A 181 -7.76 -20.84 8.02
N CYS A 182 -8.44 -19.72 8.25
CA CYS A 182 -9.04 -19.36 9.54
C CYS A 182 -10.07 -20.39 10.01
N LYS A 183 -10.95 -20.85 9.11
CA LYS A 183 -11.94 -21.87 9.44
C LYS A 183 -11.28 -23.19 9.87
N ARG A 184 -10.25 -23.64 9.15
CA ARG A 184 -9.51 -24.88 9.49
C ARG A 184 -8.75 -24.75 10.79
N TYR A 185 -8.14 -23.59 11.03
CA TYR A 185 -7.41 -23.33 12.27
C TYR A 185 -8.34 -23.28 13.48
N GLY A 186 -9.48 -22.59 13.37
CA GLY A 186 -10.52 -22.57 14.42
C GLY A 186 -11.05 -23.97 14.72
N ARG A 187 -11.36 -24.77 13.69
CA ARG A 187 -11.76 -26.17 13.89
C ARG A 187 -10.70 -27.00 14.63
N ARG A 188 -9.40 -26.78 14.34
CA ARG A 188 -8.32 -27.46 15.06
C ARG A 188 -8.24 -27.03 16.53
N CYS A 189 -8.48 -25.75 16.81
CA CYS A 189 -8.60 -25.27 18.19
C CYS A 189 -9.74 -26.00 18.91
N ASP A 190 -10.91 -26.13 18.29
CA ASP A 190 -12.05 -26.86 18.86
C ASP A 190 -11.73 -28.34 19.11
N GLU A 191 -11.08 -29.02 18.15
CA GLU A 191 -10.71 -30.45 18.24
C GLU A 191 -9.72 -30.74 19.39
N VAL A 192 -8.83 -29.79 19.72
CA VAL A 192 -7.79 -29.93 20.76
C VAL A 192 -8.23 -29.29 22.10
N GLY A 193 -9.42 -28.68 22.16
CA GLY A 193 -9.93 -28.00 23.35
C GLY A 193 -9.19 -26.70 23.67
N GLU A 194 -8.63 -26.06 22.66
CA GLU A 194 -7.83 -24.84 22.77
C GLU A 194 -8.64 -23.60 22.42
N ASN A 195 -8.47 -22.53 23.18
CA ASN A 195 -9.19 -21.27 22.96
C ASN A 195 -8.23 -20.19 22.45
N LEU A 196 -8.72 -19.36 21.53
CA LEU A 196 -8.02 -18.16 21.08
C LEU A 196 -8.70 -16.93 21.66
N ASN A 197 -7.93 -16.04 22.26
CA ASN A 197 -8.46 -14.73 22.61
C ASN A 197 -8.60 -13.84 21.36
N ARG A 198 -9.30 -12.71 21.51
CA ARG A 198 -9.55 -11.78 20.40
C ARG A 198 -8.25 -11.26 19.77
N LYS A 199 -7.20 -11.01 20.57
CA LYS A 199 -5.91 -10.50 20.07
C LYS A 199 -5.24 -11.55 19.19
N GLU A 200 -5.18 -12.79 19.66
CA GLU A 200 -4.56 -13.92 18.94
C GLU A 200 -5.29 -14.19 17.63
N ALA A 201 -6.63 -14.20 17.65
CA ALA A 201 -7.44 -14.40 16.45
C ALA A 201 -7.21 -13.30 15.40
N VAL A 202 -7.10 -12.03 15.81
CA VAL A 202 -6.83 -10.92 14.89
C VAL A 202 -5.44 -11.04 14.27
N ILE A 203 -4.42 -11.37 15.06
CA ILE A 203 -3.05 -11.60 14.54
C ILE A 203 -3.06 -12.74 13.53
N PHE A 204 -3.71 -13.86 13.83
CA PHE A 204 -3.81 -14.99 12.92
C PHE A 204 -4.51 -14.60 11.60
N VAL A 205 -5.60 -13.85 11.66
CA VAL A 205 -6.30 -13.34 10.47
C VAL A 205 -5.38 -12.43 9.65
N GLN A 206 -4.65 -11.52 10.28
CA GLN A 206 -3.76 -10.59 9.59
C GLN A 206 -2.55 -11.28 8.94
N GLU A 207 -1.94 -12.25 9.60
CA GLU A 207 -0.92 -13.12 8.99
C GLU A 207 -1.49 -13.83 7.76
N ASN A 208 -2.74 -14.29 7.84
CA ASN A 208 -3.36 -15.03 6.75
C ASN A 208 -3.81 -14.14 5.58
N LEU A 209 -3.98 -12.83 5.77
CA LEU A 209 -4.34 -11.83 4.74
C LEU A 209 -3.12 -11.30 3.96
N ARG A 210 -1.93 -11.89 4.12
CA ARG A 210 -0.76 -11.59 3.29
C ARG A 210 -1.08 -11.70 1.79
N LEU A 211 -0.51 -10.79 1.00
CA LEU A 211 -0.62 -10.83 -0.46
C LEU A 211 0.31 -11.92 -1.02
N SER A 212 1.61 -11.86 -0.76
CA SER A 212 2.57 -12.85 -1.25
C SER A 212 2.26 -14.26 -0.71
N ALA A 213 2.38 -15.30 -1.53
CA ALA A 213 2.32 -16.68 -1.04
C ALA A 213 3.67 -17.12 -0.45
N HIS A 214 3.68 -18.21 0.33
CA HIS A 214 4.92 -18.82 0.77
C HIS A 214 5.68 -19.36 -0.45
N GLY A 215 6.98 -19.09 -0.53
CA GLY A 215 7.79 -19.43 -1.71
C GLY A 215 7.64 -18.46 -2.89
N ALA A 216 7.01 -17.29 -2.71
CA ALA A 216 7.01 -16.24 -3.72
C ALA A 216 8.45 -15.88 -4.15
N THR A 217 8.66 -15.69 -5.45
CA THR A 217 9.94 -15.21 -6.02
C THR A 217 9.97 -13.68 -5.95
N ILE A 218 11.11 -13.09 -6.31
CA ILE A 218 11.21 -11.63 -6.39
C ILE A 218 10.30 -11.05 -7.49
N TYR A 219 10.19 -11.71 -8.65
CA TYR A 219 9.30 -11.31 -9.75
C TYR A 219 7.83 -11.32 -9.35
N HIS A 220 7.39 -12.36 -8.62
CA HIS A 220 6.03 -12.40 -8.09
C HIS A 220 5.73 -11.21 -7.17
N ARG A 221 6.71 -10.78 -6.35
CA ARG A 221 6.54 -9.61 -5.47
C ARG A 221 6.49 -8.30 -6.25
N PHE A 222 7.30 -8.14 -7.29
CA PHE A 222 7.22 -6.97 -8.17
C PHE A 222 5.88 -6.88 -8.91
N ALA A 223 5.36 -8.01 -9.40
CA ALA A 223 4.03 -8.06 -10.02
C ALA A 223 2.93 -7.65 -9.02
N LEU A 224 2.99 -8.13 -7.78
CA LEU A 224 2.07 -7.70 -6.72
C LEU A 224 2.22 -6.23 -6.37
N LEU A 225 3.45 -5.71 -6.38
CA LEU A 225 3.73 -4.30 -6.08
C LEU A 225 3.08 -3.40 -7.12
N TYR A 226 3.21 -3.76 -8.41
CA TYR A 226 2.53 -3.07 -9.49
C TYR A 226 1.01 -3.05 -9.28
N LEU A 227 0.37 -4.21 -9.09
CA LEU A 227 -1.09 -4.28 -8.86
C LEU A 227 -1.54 -3.51 -7.62
N LEU A 228 -0.71 -3.49 -6.57
CA LEU A 228 -0.99 -2.74 -5.35
C LEU A 228 -0.90 -1.23 -5.57
N VAL A 229 0.09 -0.74 -6.33
CA VAL A 229 0.23 0.68 -6.70
C VAL A 229 -0.98 1.13 -7.53
N GLU A 230 -1.39 0.36 -8.53
CA GLU A 230 -2.60 0.64 -9.32
C GLU A 230 -3.86 0.69 -8.42
N GLY A 231 -3.95 -0.21 -7.44
CA GLY A 231 -5.00 -0.19 -6.42
C GLY A 231 -4.98 1.04 -5.52
N ILE A 232 -3.80 1.49 -5.08
CA ILE A 232 -3.61 2.71 -4.27
C ILE A 232 -4.06 3.95 -5.05
N MET A 233 -3.66 4.05 -6.32
CA MET A 233 -4.08 5.16 -7.18
C MET A 233 -5.60 5.21 -7.30
N THR A 234 -6.24 4.06 -7.54
CA THR A 234 -7.69 3.98 -7.64
C THR A 234 -8.40 4.43 -6.33
N ASP A 235 -7.87 4.04 -5.17
CA ASP A 235 -8.42 4.46 -3.86
C ASP A 235 -8.21 5.97 -3.62
N LEU A 236 -7.09 6.55 -4.10
CA LEU A 236 -6.85 7.99 -4.06
C LEU A 236 -7.88 8.77 -4.89
N PHE A 237 -8.23 8.34 -6.11
CA PHE A 237 -9.28 9.03 -6.88
C PHE A 237 -10.67 8.86 -6.26
N LEU A 238 -10.97 7.69 -5.67
CA LEU A 238 -12.21 7.57 -4.92
C LEU A 238 -12.26 8.53 -3.73
N LEU A 239 -11.13 8.75 -3.07
CA LEU A 239 -11.07 9.68 -1.96
C LEU A 239 -11.43 11.09 -2.42
N ILE A 240 -10.86 11.49 -3.55
CA ILE A 240 -11.06 12.79 -4.18
C ILE A 240 -12.54 12.96 -4.62
N ALA A 241 -13.17 11.88 -5.06
CA ALA A 241 -14.53 11.86 -5.59
C ALA A 241 -15.65 11.57 -4.58
N ASN A 242 -15.37 11.46 -3.28
CA ASN A 242 -16.41 11.31 -2.25
C ASN A 242 -16.18 12.33 -1.13
N GLU A 243 -17.27 12.87 -0.56
CA GLU A 243 -17.20 13.78 0.60
C GLU A 243 -17.63 13.10 1.90
N GLY A 244 -17.40 13.78 3.03
CA GLY A 244 -17.89 13.40 4.35
C GLY A 244 -17.39 12.04 4.85
N ILE A 245 -18.29 11.21 5.38
CA ILE A 245 -17.96 9.91 6.00
C ILE A 245 -17.34 8.95 4.98
N LEU A 246 -17.79 9.00 3.72
CA LEU A 246 -17.26 8.15 2.67
C LEU A 246 -15.79 8.47 2.38
N ALA A 247 -15.41 9.76 2.38
CA ALA A 247 -14.02 10.19 2.26
C ALA A 247 -13.15 9.61 3.40
N LYS A 248 -13.64 9.67 4.65
CA LYS A 248 -12.92 9.14 5.81
C LYS A 248 -12.73 7.63 5.74
N ILE A 249 -13.71 6.87 5.25
CA ILE A 249 -13.55 5.43 4.99
C ILE A 249 -12.47 5.18 3.91
N GLN A 250 -12.39 6.02 2.87
CA GLN A 250 -11.33 5.88 1.85
C GLN A 250 -9.94 6.16 2.41
N TYR A 251 -9.77 7.15 3.29
CA TYR A 251 -8.48 7.37 3.98
C TYR A 251 -8.02 6.14 4.77
N VAL A 252 -8.95 5.42 5.41
CA VAL A 252 -8.63 4.16 6.11
C VAL A 252 -8.21 3.06 5.12
N SER A 253 -8.92 2.91 4.00
CA SER A 253 -8.53 1.95 2.94
C SER A 253 -7.15 2.26 2.38
N LEU A 254 -6.88 3.53 2.12
CA LEU A 254 -5.60 4.03 1.62
C LEU A 254 -4.45 3.76 2.59
N GLY A 255 -4.66 4.02 3.89
CA GLY A 255 -3.70 3.68 4.95
C GLY A 255 -3.37 2.19 5.00
N TYR A 256 -4.38 1.32 4.88
CA TYR A 256 -4.18 -0.13 4.83
C TYR A 256 -3.38 -0.57 3.59
N ASN A 257 -3.71 -0.04 2.41
CA ASN A 257 -2.96 -0.35 1.19
C ASN A 257 -1.51 0.17 1.27
N LEU A 258 -1.29 1.35 1.84
CA LEU A 258 0.05 1.92 2.05
C LEU A 258 0.87 1.04 3.01
N SER A 259 0.25 0.52 4.07
CA SER A 259 0.88 -0.46 4.96
C SER A 259 1.27 -1.74 4.22
N GLY A 260 0.38 -2.26 3.36
CA GLY A 260 0.68 -3.39 2.48
C GLY A 260 1.83 -3.10 1.53
N PHE A 261 1.94 -1.87 1.03
CA PHE A 261 3.01 -1.42 0.13
C PHE A 261 4.35 -1.40 0.85
N LEU A 262 4.42 -0.82 2.06
CA LEU A 262 5.63 -0.83 2.89
C LEU A 262 6.09 -2.25 3.19
N LEU A 263 5.15 -3.13 3.51
CA LEU A 263 5.46 -4.52 3.80
C LEU A 263 6.00 -5.26 2.58
N LEU A 264 5.38 -5.07 1.41
CA LEU A 264 5.83 -5.74 0.18
C LEU A 264 7.20 -5.23 -0.28
N ILE A 265 7.49 -3.94 -0.13
CA ILE A 265 8.84 -3.38 -0.34
C ILE A 265 9.83 -4.06 0.61
N TYR A 266 9.49 -4.13 1.90
CA TYR A 266 10.37 -4.78 2.88
C TYR A 266 10.59 -6.26 2.54
N GLU A 267 9.57 -6.99 2.10
CA GLU A 267 9.71 -8.37 1.63
C GLU A 267 10.67 -8.49 0.43
N ILE A 268 10.65 -7.53 -0.50
CA ILE A 268 11.58 -7.50 -1.64
C ILE A 268 13.01 -7.28 -1.16
N ILE A 269 13.23 -6.36 -0.22
CA ILE A 269 14.55 -6.10 0.37
C ILE A 269 15.05 -7.31 1.18
N GLU A 270 14.17 -7.96 1.95
CA GLU A 270 14.51 -9.18 2.70
C GLU A 270 14.81 -10.34 1.75
N ALA A 271 14.07 -10.48 0.64
CA ALA A 271 14.31 -11.51 -0.38
C ALA A 271 15.62 -11.28 -1.17
N SER A 272 16.07 -10.03 -1.34
CA SER A 272 17.32 -9.72 -2.04
C SER A 272 18.58 -10.00 -1.20
N SER A 273 18.43 -10.37 0.07
CA SER A 273 19.53 -10.65 1.00
C SER A 273 20.52 -9.47 1.15
N CYS A 274 20.06 -8.25 0.87
CA CYS A 274 20.86 -7.03 0.97
C CYS A 274 21.14 -6.60 2.42
N MET A 275 20.38 -7.10 3.40
CA MET A 275 20.52 -6.74 4.81
C MET A 275 21.08 -7.88 5.67
N ARG A 276 22.07 -7.57 6.52
CA ARG A 276 22.51 -8.49 7.57
C ARG A 276 21.37 -8.78 8.55
N GLU A 277 21.36 -9.98 9.12
CA GLU A 277 20.26 -10.44 9.98
C GLU A 277 19.98 -9.52 11.19
N LYS A 278 21.03 -8.99 11.82
CA LYS A 278 20.89 -8.04 12.94
C LYS A 278 20.04 -6.82 12.56
N TYR A 279 20.33 -6.18 11.42
CA TYR A 279 19.59 -5.02 10.94
C TYR A 279 18.20 -5.40 10.43
N ARG A 280 18.10 -6.55 9.73
CA ARG A 280 16.82 -7.10 9.29
C ARG A 280 15.85 -7.24 10.45
N LEU A 281 16.25 -7.93 11.52
CA LEU A 281 15.41 -8.12 12.71
C LEU A 281 15.09 -6.80 13.42
N PHE A 282 16.07 -5.92 13.56
CA PHE A 282 15.87 -4.60 14.15
C PHE A 282 14.77 -3.81 13.43
N PHE A 283 14.88 -3.64 12.11
CA PHE A 283 13.87 -2.91 11.32
C PHE A 283 12.53 -3.65 11.27
N LYS A 284 12.54 -4.99 11.23
CA LYS A 284 11.31 -5.79 11.26
C LYS A 284 10.51 -5.52 12.54
N ARG A 285 11.17 -5.58 13.70
CA ARG A 285 10.53 -5.33 15.00
C ARG A 285 10.12 -3.88 15.20
N LEU A 286 10.89 -2.94 14.67
CA LEU A 286 10.63 -1.51 14.80
C LEU A 286 9.45 -1.03 13.93
N TRP A 287 9.40 -1.46 12.67
CA TRP A 287 8.43 -0.93 11.69
C TRP A 287 7.29 -1.88 11.34
N PHE A 288 7.46 -3.18 11.59
CA PHE A 288 6.52 -4.22 11.20
C PHE A 288 6.09 -5.03 12.41
N SER A 289 5.42 -4.35 13.35
CA SER A 289 4.78 -4.99 14.50
C SER A 289 3.27 -4.79 14.51
N TYR A 290 2.56 -5.80 14.99
CA TYR A 290 1.10 -5.80 15.06
C TYR A 290 0.54 -4.65 15.89
N GLU A 291 1.19 -4.33 17.00
CA GLU A 291 0.77 -3.25 17.90
C GLU A 291 0.99 -1.85 17.32
N THR A 292 1.99 -1.66 16.45
CA THR A 292 2.35 -0.35 15.93
C THR A 292 1.72 -0.05 14.57
N ALA A 293 1.46 -1.07 13.76
CA ALA A 293 0.94 -0.86 12.41
C ALA A 293 -0.46 -0.24 12.40
N PHE A 294 -1.37 -0.72 13.26
CA PHE A 294 -2.73 -0.19 13.34
C PHE A 294 -2.75 1.30 13.69
N LEU A 295 -1.96 1.73 14.69
CA LEU A 295 -1.89 3.14 15.08
C LEU A 295 -1.24 4.00 13.98
N GLY A 296 -0.18 3.50 13.34
CA GLY A 296 0.44 4.18 12.21
C GLY A 296 -0.53 4.42 11.05
N GLU A 297 -1.34 3.40 10.73
CA GLU A 297 -2.39 3.49 9.70
C GLU A 297 -3.50 4.46 10.09
N LEU A 298 -3.94 4.44 11.36
CA LEU A 298 -4.99 5.32 11.86
C LEU A 298 -4.57 6.80 11.86
N LEU A 299 -3.37 7.10 12.36
CA LEU A 299 -2.85 8.47 12.38
C LEU A 299 -2.55 8.97 10.96
N SER A 300 -2.07 8.09 10.08
CA SER A 300 -1.94 8.40 8.65
C SER A 300 -3.29 8.77 8.06
N ALA A 301 -4.32 7.95 8.24
CA ALA A 301 -5.66 8.24 7.73
C ALA A 301 -6.23 9.57 8.27
N ALA A 302 -5.92 9.94 9.52
CA ALA A 302 -6.40 11.18 10.13
C ALA A 302 -5.68 12.44 9.63
N LEU A 303 -4.37 12.37 9.38
CA LEU A 303 -3.54 13.55 9.09
C LEU A 303 -3.14 13.68 7.60
N GLN A 304 -3.41 12.67 6.79
CA GLN A 304 -3.00 12.64 5.40
C GLN A 304 -3.56 13.79 4.56
N GLU A 305 -4.80 14.22 4.81
CA GLU A 305 -5.42 15.40 4.16
C GLU A 305 -4.56 16.67 4.35
N GLN A 306 -4.14 16.91 5.60
CA GLN A 306 -3.32 18.06 5.98
C GLN A 306 -1.91 17.95 5.40
N MET A 307 -1.33 16.75 5.40
CA MET A 307 0.00 16.51 4.82
C MET A 307 0.03 16.76 3.32
N ILE A 308 -0.96 16.26 2.57
CA ILE A 308 -1.03 16.46 1.11
C ILE A 308 -1.20 17.96 0.81
N THR A 309 -2.08 18.63 1.54
CA THR A 309 -2.26 20.09 1.43
C THR A 309 -0.98 20.86 1.72
N ALA A 310 -0.28 20.52 2.80
CA ALA A 310 0.99 21.18 3.16
C ALA A 310 2.09 20.94 2.12
N LEU A 311 2.17 19.74 1.55
CA LEU A 311 3.11 19.41 0.49
C LEU A 311 2.80 20.18 -0.80
N ASN A 312 1.53 20.20 -1.24
CA ASN A 312 1.13 20.99 -2.41
C ASN A 312 1.46 22.48 -2.21
N ARG A 313 1.24 23.03 -1.01
CA ARG A 313 1.57 24.43 -0.70
C ARG A 313 3.05 24.69 -0.40
N SER A 314 3.91 23.68 -0.48
CA SER A 314 5.34 23.83 -0.25
C SER A 314 6.04 24.45 -1.46
N SER A 315 7.18 25.11 -1.20
CA SER A 315 7.97 25.75 -2.25
C SER A 315 8.57 24.80 -3.29
N ILE A 316 8.54 23.49 -3.01
CA ILE A 316 9.00 22.44 -3.93
C ILE A 316 8.18 22.46 -5.23
N PHE A 317 6.89 22.80 -5.15
CA PHE A 317 6.00 22.80 -6.31
C PHE A 317 5.71 24.19 -6.89
N ASP A 318 6.39 25.24 -6.42
CA ASP A 318 6.21 26.61 -6.93
C ASP A 318 6.57 26.74 -8.43
N LYS A 319 7.50 25.92 -8.91
CA LYS A 319 7.95 25.90 -10.31
C LYS A 319 7.48 24.67 -11.09
N SER A 320 6.42 24.01 -10.61
CA SER A 320 5.94 22.73 -11.15
C SER A 320 5.68 22.78 -12.65
N LYS A 321 4.97 23.81 -13.17
CA LYS A 321 4.71 23.93 -14.62
C LYS A 321 5.95 24.14 -15.46
N SER A 322 6.83 25.06 -15.06
CA SER A 322 8.03 25.35 -15.87
C SER A 322 8.98 24.15 -15.91
N THR A 323 9.10 23.40 -14.82
CA THR A 323 9.84 22.15 -14.81
C THR A 323 9.17 21.09 -15.67
N ALA A 324 7.85 20.89 -15.54
CA ALA A 324 7.12 19.91 -16.34
C ALA A 324 7.20 20.19 -17.85
N LEU A 325 7.16 21.45 -18.28
CA LEU A 325 7.36 21.82 -19.69
C LEU A 325 8.78 21.52 -20.17
N ALA A 326 9.79 21.59 -19.30
CA ALA A 326 11.18 21.32 -19.66
C ALA A 326 11.52 19.82 -19.80
N VAL A 327 10.86 18.94 -19.04
CA VAL A 327 11.17 17.48 -19.05
C VAL A 327 10.04 16.58 -19.55
N SER A 328 8.78 17.01 -19.41
CA SER A 328 7.48 16.35 -19.65
C SER A 328 6.62 16.26 -18.39
N TYR A 329 5.30 16.43 -18.58
CA TYR A 329 4.28 16.26 -17.55
C TYR A 329 4.30 14.86 -16.91
N TYR A 330 4.52 13.83 -17.73
CA TYR A 330 4.57 12.45 -17.26
C TYR A 330 5.75 12.22 -16.30
N PHE A 331 6.97 12.62 -16.70
CA PHE A 331 8.15 12.40 -15.87
C PHE A 331 8.13 13.25 -14.59
N TRP A 332 7.72 14.52 -14.69
CA TRP A 332 7.60 15.38 -13.51
C TRP A 332 6.54 14.86 -12.53
N SER A 333 5.46 14.27 -13.02
CA SER A 333 4.47 13.62 -12.16
C SER A 333 5.02 12.40 -11.42
N LEU A 334 5.89 11.60 -12.04
CA LEU A 334 6.55 10.49 -11.33
C LEU A 334 7.39 11.01 -10.14
N ILE A 335 8.09 12.13 -10.34
CA ILE A 335 8.83 12.79 -9.26
C ILE A 335 7.87 13.32 -8.19
N GLY A 336 6.81 14.02 -8.60
CA GLY A 336 5.77 14.55 -7.72
C GLY A 336 5.16 13.46 -6.84
N HIS A 337 4.60 12.42 -7.45
CA HIS A 337 4.07 11.23 -6.74
C HIS A 337 5.12 10.57 -5.86
N GLY A 338 6.38 10.47 -6.32
CA GLY A 338 7.49 9.97 -5.52
C GLY A 338 7.68 10.76 -4.22
N ILE A 339 7.65 12.09 -4.28
CA ILE A 339 7.73 12.97 -3.11
C ILE A 339 6.55 12.71 -2.15
N PHE A 340 5.33 12.61 -2.65
CA PHE A 340 4.15 12.31 -1.83
C PHE A 340 4.27 10.95 -1.14
N VAL A 341 4.60 9.90 -1.89
CA VAL A 341 4.75 8.54 -1.35
C VAL A 341 5.87 8.48 -0.31
N LEU A 342 7.00 9.15 -0.55
CA LEU A 342 8.11 9.21 0.41
C LEU A 342 7.71 9.96 1.68
N ALA A 343 7.03 11.10 1.57
CA ALA A 343 6.59 11.87 2.74
C ALA A 343 5.57 11.11 3.60
N LEU A 344 4.58 10.47 2.96
CA LEU A 344 3.59 9.64 3.66
C LEU A 344 4.24 8.40 4.29
N THR A 345 5.16 7.76 3.58
CA THR A 345 5.94 6.62 4.09
C THR A 345 6.78 7.02 5.30
N ALA A 346 7.52 8.13 5.21
CA ALA A 346 8.35 8.64 6.29
C ALA A 346 7.50 8.91 7.53
N PHE A 347 6.35 9.57 7.38
CA PHE A 347 5.43 9.82 8.46
C PHE A 347 4.93 8.53 9.13
N VAL A 348 4.44 7.55 8.36
CA VAL A 348 3.97 6.26 8.89
C VAL A 348 5.09 5.56 9.66
N LEU A 349 6.30 5.50 9.10
CA LEU A 349 7.44 4.87 9.75
C LEU A 349 7.89 5.60 11.02
N SER A 350 7.85 6.93 11.03
CA SER A 350 8.12 7.75 12.23
C SER A 350 7.12 7.46 13.35
N VAL A 351 5.82 7.45 13.04
CA VAL A 351 4.76 7.11 14.01
C VAL A 351 4.98 5.70 14.56
N ARG A 352 5.22 4.72 13.68
CA ARG A 352 5.48 3.32 14.10
C ARG A 352 6.72 3.20 14.97
N THR A 353 7.79 3.94 14.66
CA THR A 353 9.04 3.95 15.42
C THR A 353 8.81 4.51 16.83
N LEU A 354 8.19 5.69 16.94
CA LEU A 354 7.90 6.31 18.24
C LEU A 354 7.01 5.41 19.10
N TRP A 355 5.99 4.81 18.50
CA TRP A 355 5.10 3.92 19.22
C TRP A 355 5.75 2.59 19.58
N ALA A 356 6.60 2.01 18.73
CA ALA A 356 7.34 0.79 19.04
C ALA A 356 8.23 0.99 20.27
N VAL A 357 8.98 2.10 20.30
CA VAL A 357 9.85 2.45 21.41
C VAL A 357 9.03 2.73 22.68
N GLY A 358 7.96 3.51 22.59
CA GLY A 358 7.06 3.78 23.71
C GLY A 358 6.40 2.52 24.27
N TYR A 359 5.93 1.64 23.38
CA TYR A 359 5.33 0.36 23.75
C TYR A 359 6.34 -0.55 24.45
N ALA A 360 7.53 -0.72 23.87
CA ALA A 360 8.60 -1.50 24.47
C ALA A 360 9.04 -0.93 25.82
N TRP A 361 9.10 0.40 25.96
CA TRP A 361 9.40 1.07 27.23
C TRP A 361 8.34 0.77 28.30
N SER A 362 7.05 0.90 27.95
CA SER A 362 5.96 0.66 28.91
C SER A 362 5.91 -0.78 29.43
N ARG A 363 6.26 -1.76 28.58
CA ARG A 363 6.06 -3.19 28.87
C ARG A 363 7.33 -3.92 29.31
N HIS A 364 8.50 -3.38 28.96
CA HIS A 364 9.79 -4.01 29.20
C HIS A 364 10.79 -3.11 29.94
N GLN A 365 10.38 -1.92 30.41
CA GLN A 365 11.07 -0.91 31.25
C GLN A 365 12.62 -0.94 31.27
N HIS A 366 13.25 -1.98 31.82
CA HIS A 366 14.71 -2.11 31.92
C HIS A 366 15.42 -2.74 30.70
N HIS A 367 14.68 -3.29 29.72
CA HIS A 367 15.21 -4.08 28.61
C HIS A 367 14.65 -3.68 27.23
N ILE A 368 14.34 -2.40 27.04
CA ILE A 368 13.75 -1.85 25.81
C ILE A 368 14.54 -2.26 24.57
N TRP A 369 15.85 -1.97 24.59
CA TRP A 369 16.74 -2.22 23.45
C TRP A 369 16.88 -3.70 23.14
N ALA A 370 16.83 -4.55 24.17
CA ALA A 370 16.96 -5.99 24.00
C ALA A 370 15.85 -6.57 23.10
N ILE A 371 14.63 -6.02 23.18
CA ILE A 371 13.52 -6.42 22.29
C ILE A 371 13.89 -6.17 20.82
N PHE A 372 14.60 -5.09 20.51
CA PHE A 372 14.95 -4.75 19.13
C PHE A 372 16.26 -5.36 18.65
N THR A 373 17.22 -5.62 19.55
CA THR A 373 18.58 -6.02 19.17
C THR A 373 18.90 -7.48 19.41
N GLU A 374 18.28 -8.13 20.39
CA GLU A 374 18.65 -9.50 20.77
C GLU A 374 18.13 -10.54 19.76
N PRO A 375 18.95 -11.54 19.40
CA PRO A 375 18.52 -12.58 18.48
C PRO A 375 17.42 -13.45 19.10
N CYS A 376 16.52 -13.92 18.26
CA CYS A 376 15.50 -14.90 18.63
C CYS A 376 15.47 -15.97 17.54
N SER A 377 15.79 -17.21 17.90
CA SER A 377 15.84 -18.35 16.98
C SER A 377 14.53 -18.50 16.18
N VAL A 378 13.37 -18.25 16.79
CA VAL A 378 12.06 -18.26 16.11
C VAL A 378 12.00 -17.23 14.97
N ASP A 379 12.45 -15.98 15.19
CA ASP A 379 12.45 -14.97 14.12
C ASP A 379 13.41 -15.33 12.97
N SER A 380 14.53 -15.96 13.31
CA SER A 380 15.53 -16.45 12.35
C SER A 380 14.99 -17.61 11.51
N ILE A 381 14.11 -18.46 12.04
CA ILE A 381 13.46 -19.55 11.31
C ILE A 381 12.30 -19.04 10.46
N LEU A 382 11.48 -18.14 11.01
CA LEU A 382 10.32 -17.61 10.32
C LEU A 382 10.72 -16.76 9.10
N LYS A 383 11.70 -15.85 9.20
CA LYS A 383 12.10 -14.95 8.08
C LYS A 383 10.87 -14.37 7.35
N LEU A 384 10.79 -14.51 6.02
CA LEU A 384 9.68 -14.12 5.14
C LEU A 384 8.39 -14.95 5.30
N ARG A 385 8.40 -15.99 6.14
CA ARG A 385 7.20 -16.80 6.43
C ARG A 385 6.24 -16.07 7.36
N ASN A 386 6.78 -15.19 8.22
CA ASN A 386 6.00 -14.34 9.11
C ASN A 386 5.97 -12.90 8.57
N LYS A 387 4.77 -12.32 8.45
CA LYS A 387 4.55 -10.97 7.94
C LYS A 387 5.06 -9.94 8.95
N MET A 388 4.68 -10.06 10.22
CA MET A 388 4.96 -9.06 11.24
C MET A 388 5.29 -9.70 12.60
N THR A 389 6.07 -8.99 13.41
CA THR A 389 6.39 -9.44 14.78
C THR A 389 5.33 -8.97 15.78
N SER A 390 5.27 -9.62 16.94
CA SER A 390 4.40 -9.23 18.05
C SER A 390 5.27 -8.71 19.19
N LEU A 391 5.34 -7.39 19.37
CA LEU A 391 6.22 -6.79 20.38
C LEU A 391 5.79 -7.21 21.78
N GLY A 392 4.48 -7.25 22.03
CA GLY A 392 3.94 -7.67 23.33
C GLY A 392 4.06 -9.16 23.61
N GLY A 393 4.38 -9.96 22.59
CA GLY A 393 4.58 -11.39 22.66
C GLY A 393 5.99 -11.82 23.06
N TYR A 394 6.96 -10.90 23.04
CA TYR A 394 8.31 -11.19 23.50
C TYR A 394 8.40 -11.24 25.03
N ARG A 395 9.35 -12.06 25.50
CA ARG A 395 9.80 -12.14 26.88
C ARG A 395 11.32 -12.23 26.88
N TYR A 396 11.95 -11.25 27.52
CA TYR A 396 13.38 -11.26 27.74
C TYR A 396 13.68 -11.94 29.08
N ASP A 397 14.52 -12.97 29.06
CA ASP A 397 14.90 -13.73 30.25
C ASP A 397 16.34 -14.24 30.11
N ASN A 398 17.15 -14.12 31.17
CA ASN A 398 18.54 -14.57 31.22
C ASN A 398 19.39 -14.21 29.98
N GLY A 399 19.31 -12.96 29.52
CA GLY A 399 20.09 -12.49 28.37
C GLY A 399 19.54 -12.96 27.01
N LYS A 400 18.36 -13.58 26.96
CA LYS A 400 17.81 -14.23 25.76
C LYS A 400 16.38 -13.79 25.51
N LEU A 401 16.02 -13.68 24.24
CA LEU A 401 14.70 -13.23 23.80
C LEU A 401 13.83 -14.40 23.34
N PHE A 402 12.65 -14.57 23.93
CA PHE A 402 11.70 -15.64 23.63
C PHE A 402 10.35 -15.09 23.21
N TYR A 403 9.61 -15.84 22.40
CA TYR A 403 8.17 -15.69 22.24
C TYR A 403 7.42 -16.52 23.28
N ARG A 404 6.32 -15.96 23.78
CA ARG A 404 5.34 -16.68 24.58
C ARG A 404 4.55 -17.69 23.73
N ALA A 405 4.06 -18.75 24.36
CA ALA A 405 3.27 -19.80 23.72
C ALA A 405 2.00 -19.25 23.03
N ASP A 406 1.30 -18.32 23.68
CA ASP A 406 0.12 -17.61 23.14
C ASP A 406 0.41 -16.90 21.81
N THR A 407 1.63 -16.36 21.67
CA THR A 407 2.06 -15.63 20.49
C THR A 407 2.48 -16.58 19.37
N LEU A 408 3.13 -17.69 19.71
CA LEU A 408 3.41 -18.73 18.72
C LEU A 408 2.11 -19.30 18.16
N LYS A 409 1.11 -19.49 19.03
CA LYS A 409 -0.25 -19.87 18.66
C LYS A 409 -0.87 -18.82 17.74
N SER A 410 -0.82 -17.53 18.08
CA SER A 410 -1.41 -16.48 17.23
C SER A 410 -0.80 -16.37 15.83
N PHE A 411 0.47 -16.75 15.65
CA PHE A 411 1.11 -16.87 14.33
C PHE A 411 0.69 -18.12 13.55
N GLY A 412 -0.10 -19.01 14.15
CA GLY A 412 -0.53 -20.27 13.53
C GLY A 412 0.51 -21.37 13.59
N LEU A 413 1.48 -21.27 14.49
CA LEU A 413 2.55 -22.24 14.62
C LEU A 413 2.12 -23.42 15.48
N LEU A 414 2.62 -24.59 15.14
CA LEU A 414 2.24 -25.86 15.74
C LEU A 414 3.50 -26.67 16.09
N LYS A 415 3.36 -27.56 17.06
CA LYS A 415 4.37 -28.53 17.47
C LYS A 415 4.03 -29.88 16.84
N LEU A 416 5.04 -30.58 16.34
CA LEU A 416 4.97 -32.01 16.05
C LEU A 416 5.93 -32.73 16.99
N GLU A 417 5.51 -33.85 17.57
CA GLU A 417 6.37 -34.74 18.34
C GLU A 417 6.41 -36.09 17.64
N GLU A 418 7.60 -36.52 17.22
CA GLU A 418 7.79 -37.85 16.64
C GLU A 418 7.96 -38.91 17.73
N LYS A 419 7.82 -40.18 17.35
CA LYS A 419 7.85 -41.31 18.30
C LYS A 419 9.19 -41.46 19.03
N ASP A 420 10.25 -40.89 18.48
CA ASP A 420 11.59 -40.84 19.07
C ASP A 420 11.74 -39.72 20.12
N GLY A 421 10.69 -38.93 20.36
CA GLY A 421 10.69 -37.77 21.26
C GLY A 421 11.25 -36.50 20.62
N THR A 422 11.60 -36.52 19.33
CA THR A 422 12.08 -35.33 18.62
C THR A 422 10.92 -34.38 18.38
N GLU A 423 11.07 -33.13 18.82
CA GLU A 423 10.07 -32.09 18.62
C GLU A 423 10.42 -31.20 17.42
N TYR A 424 9.40 -30.91 16.62
CA TYR A 424 9.52 -30.14 15.38
C TYR A 424 8.62 -28.92 15.39
N PHE A 425 9.11 -27.86 14.75
CA PHE A 425 8.44 -26.59 14.57
C PHE A 425 7.70 -26.57 13.24
N VAL A 426 6.36 -26.49 13.29
CA VAL A 426 5.47 -26.67 12.14
C VAL A 426 4.74 -25.37 11.81
N LEU A 427 4.66 -25.06 10.52
CA LEU A 427 3.93 -23.91 9.97
C LEU A 427 2.94 -24.36 8.90
N GLN A 428 1.78 -23.72 8.88
CA GLN A 428 0.84 -23.83 7.76
C GLN A 428 1.25 -22.92 6.60
N LYS A 429 1.72 -23.50 5.50
CA LYS A 429 2.01 -22.76 4.27
C LYS A 429 0.74 -22.29 3.58
N GLN A 430 0.84 -21.10 3.01
CA GLN A 430 -0.16 -20.51 2.14
C GLN A 430 0.31 -20.51 0.68
N TYR A 431 -0.52 -21.01 -0.23
CA TYR A 431 -0.27 -21.02 -1.66
C TYR A 431 -1.02 -19.89 -2.37
N TRP A 432 -0.62 -19.59 -3.61
CA TRP A 432 -1.19 -18.51 -4.42
C TRP A 432 -2.71 -18.57 -4.56
N LEU A 433 -3.24 -19.73 -4.98
CA LEU A 433 -4.63 -19.87 -5.42
C LEU A 433 -5.50 -20.72 -4.48
N GLY A 434 -4.98 -21.19 -3.34
CA GLY A 434 -5.78 -22.00 -2.43
C GLY A 434 -5.03 -22.59 -1.23
N THR A 435 -5.76 -23.40 -0.47
CA THR A 435 -5.26 -24.16 0.68
C THR A 435 -5.39 -25.66 0.39
N THR A 436 -4.27 -26.32 0.08
CA THR A 436 -4.21 -27.79 -0.01
C THR A 436 -4.47 -28.40 1.38
N ARG A 437 -4.90 -29.67 1.45
CA ARG A 437 -5.03 -30.38 2.73
C ARG A 437 -3.66 -30.65 3.37
N ASN A 438 -2.65 -30.92 2.54
CA ASN A 438 -1.26 -31.16 2.98
C ASN A 438 -0.47 -29.85 2.93
N ASN A 439 -0.85 -28.90 3.78
CA ASN A 439 -0.23 -27.57 3.83
C ASN A 439 0.56 -27.31 5.12
N LEU A 440 0.68 -28.30 6.01
CA LEU A 440 1.55 -28.24 7.17
C LEU A 440 2.97 -28.66 6.79
N PHE A 441 3.95 -27.87 7.19
CA PHE A 441 5.37 -28.11 6.90
C PHE A 441 6.20 -27.98 8.15
N VAL A 442 7.09 -28.94 8.36
CA VAL A 442 8.17 -28.87 9.34
C VAL A 442 9.22 -27.89 8.80
N ILE A 443 9.56 -26.88 9.60
CA ILE A 443 10.50 -25.81 9.21
C ILE A 443 11.66 -25.63 10.19
N GLY A 444 11.66 -26.36 11.31
CA GLY A 444 12.77 -26.38 12.27
C GLY A 444 12.66 -27.53 13.28
N ILE A 445 13.76 -27.81 13.96
CA ILE A 445 13.87 -28.75 15.09
C ILE A 445 13.88 -27.95 16.39
N ILE A 446 13.22 -28.44 17.43
CA ILE A 446 13.16 -27.76 18.72
C ILE A 446 14.17 -28.41 19.67
N SER A 447 15.22 -27.66 19.98
CA SER A 447 16.26 -28.04 20.94
C SER A 447 16.05 -27.28 22.25
N GLY A 448 15.30 -27.88 23.18
CA GLY A 448 14.92 -27.23 24.44
C GLY A 448 14.01 -26.04 24.22
N GLN A 449 14.52 -24.81 24.41
CA GLN A 449 13.78 -23.57 24.14
C GLN A 449 14.17 -22.90 22.82
N SER A 450 15.14 -23.44 22.08
CA SER A 450 15.60 -22.89 20.81
C SER A 450 15.05 -23.65 19.61
N VAL A 451 14.94 -22.97 18.46
CA VAL A 451 14.53 -23.60 17.19
C VAL A 451 15.68 -23.55 16.19
N GLU A 452 16.12 -24.71 15.75
CA GLU A 452 17.19 -24.91 14.78
C GLU A 452 16.63 -25.14 13.37
N PRO A 453 17.34 -24.69 12.31
CA PRO A 453 16.90 -24.92 10.94
C PRO A 453 17.02 -26.40 10.57
N CYS A 454 16.05 -26.91 9.83
CA CYS A 454 16.08 -28.27 9.28
C CYS A 454 15.69 -28.27 7.80
N GLU A 455 15.85 -29.42 7.14
CA GLU A 455 15.27 -29.61 5.82
C GLU A 455 13.74 -29.53 5.90
N GLU A 456 13.16 -28.74 5.01
CA GLU A 456 11.73 -28.48 5.01
C GLU A 456 10.99 -29.66 4.40
N ARG A 457 10.09 -30.27 5.17
CA ARG A 457 9.30 -31.44 4.74
C ARG A 457 7.83 -31.29 5.08
N THR A 458 6.99 -32.02 4.35
CA THR A 458 5.55 -32.07 4.64
C THR A 458 5.29 -32.75 5.98
N CYS A 459 4.33 -32.24 6.73
CA CYS A 459 3.89 -32.83 7.99
C CYS A 459 2.64 -33.68 7.72
N THR A 460 2.74 -34.98 7.99
CA THR A 460 1.65 -35.97 7.83
C THR A 460 1.12 -36.50 9.16
N SER A 461 1.79 -36.17 10.27
CA SER A 461 1.47 -36.65 11.61
C SER A 461 0.57 -35.66 12.36
N GLU A 462 0.02 -36.10 13.50
CA GLU A 462 -0.72 -35.21 14.40
C GLU A 462 0.17 -34.10 14.96
N VAL A 463 -0.43 -32.92 15.10
CA VAL A 463 0.24 -31.71 15.57
C VAL A 463 -0.53 -31.14 16.75
N THR A 464 0.20 -30.57 17.70
CA THR A 464 -0.33 -29.95 18.91
C THR A 464 0.08 -28.49 18.98
N PHE A 465 -0.43 -27.76 19.97
CA PHE A 465 -0.02 -26.37 20.22
C PHE A 465 1.18 -26.33 21.15
N PHE A 466 1.92 -25.21 21.11
CA PHE A 466 2.98 -24.96 22.07
C PHE A 466 2.40 -24.64 23.45
N ASP A 467 2.97 -25.26 24.46
CA ASP A 467 2.73 -25.03 25.89
C ASP A 467 3.85 -24.21 26.55
N ARG A 468 5.00 -24.10 25.87
CA ARG A 468 6.20 -23.41 26.37
C ARG A 468 6.66 -22.27 25.45
N ARG A 469 7.50 -21.41 26.03
CA ARG A 469 8.18 -20.33 25.30
C ARG A 469 9.31 -20.88 24.42
N LEU A 470 9.47 -20.31 23.23
CA LEU A 470 10.55 -20.65 22.29
C LEU A 470 11.29 -19.40 21.82
N GLY A 471 12.58 -19.50 21.56
CA GLY A 471 13.47 -18.40 21.17
C GLY A 471 14.92 -18.61 21.62
N GLY A 472 15.55 -17.55 22.13
CA GLY A 472 16.96 -17.55 22.53
C GLY A 472 17.94 -17.58 21.36
N SER A 473 19.23 -17.52 21.70
CA SER A 473 20.33 -17.67 20.73
C SER A 473 20.70 -19.14 20.55
N LEU A 474 21.08 -19.48 19.32
CA LEU A 474 21.65 -20.78 18.96
C LEU A 474 23.07 -20.99 19.51
N ASP A 475 23.74 -19.93 19.97
CA ASP A 475 25.13 -19.98 20.48
C ASP A 475 25.25 -20.55 21.91
N GLY A 476 24.33 -21.44 22.31
CA GLY A 476 24.25 -22.03 23.65
C GLY A 476 24.97 -23.37 23.83
N SER A 477 25.87 -23.76 22.93
CA SER A 477 26.73 -24.95 23.09
C SER A 477 28.19 -24.48 23.21
N GLY A 478 28.79 -24.71 24.38
CA GLY A 478 30.17 -24.35 24.63
C GLY A 478 31.15 -25.01 23.65
N SER A 479 32.11 -24.19 23.22
CA SER A 479 33.44 -24.56 22.71
C SER A 479 33.54 -25.23 21.31
N ARG A 480 34.24 -24.50 20.42
CA ARG A 480 34.91 -24.91 19.16
C ARG A 480 34.03 -25.13 17.91
N ARG A 481 33.90 -24.05 17.13
CA ARG A 481 34.04 -24.09 15.65
C ARG A 481 35.51 -24.42 15.28
N PRO A 482 35.88 -24.70 14.00
CA PRO A 482 35.13 -24.54 12.74
C PRO A 482 35.26 -25.80 11.81
N LEU A 483 34.59 -25.97 10.66
CA LEU A 483 34.85 -25.33 9.36
C LEU A 483 33.99 -26.04 8.27
N TYR A 484 33.46 -25.27 7.31
CA TYR A 484 33.40 -25.56 5.87
C TYR A 484 32.80 -26.90 5.38
N ILE A 485 31.62 -26.82 4.74
CA ILE A 485 31.19 -27.83 3.78
C ILE A 485 31.98 -27.60 2.48
N HIS A 486 33.00 -28.42 2.27
CA HIS A 486 33.66 -28.56 0.97
C HIS A 486 32.82 -29.52 0.13
N VAL A 487 32.24 -29.02 -0.98
CA VAL A 487 31.57 -29.86 -1.97
C VAL A 487 32.65 -30.69 -2.67
N ARG A 488 32.71 -31.99 -2.36
CA ARG A 488 33.53 -32.95 -3.11
C ARG A 488 32.89 -33.15 -4.48
N ARG A 489 33.50 -32.59 -5.54
CA ARG A 489 33.25 -33.05 -6.91
C ARG A 489 33.73 -34.50 -7.01
N GLU A 490 32.85 -35.40 -7.43
CA GLU A 490 33.26 -36.71 -7.92
C GLU A 490 34.22 -36.53 -9.10
N ALA A 491 35.40 -37.11 -8.99
CA ALA A 491 36.32 -37.27 -10.10
C ALA A 491 35.85 -38.46 -10.94
N ALA A 492 35.72 -38.26 -12.25
CA ALA A 492 35.51 -39.34 -13.21
C ALA A 492 36.71 -40.31 -13.21
N PRO A 493 36.49 -41.62 -13.39
CA PRO A 493 37.59 -42.56 -13.51
C PRO A 493 38.27 -42.41 -14.87
N ILE A 494 39.59 -42.25 -14.81
CA ILE A 494 40.50 -42.42 -15.94
C ILE A 494 40.51 -43.92 -16.27
N ASN A 495 39.94 -44.28 -17.43
CA ASN A 495 40.22 -45.55 -18.07
C ASN A 495 41.29 -45.29 -19.12
N ASP A 496 42.47 -45.88 -18.92
CA ASP A 496 43.43 -46.11 -19.99
C ASP A 496 44.11 -47.46 -19.77
N SER A 497 43.85 -48.41 -20.68
CA SER A 497 44.71 -49.54 -21.11
C SER A 497 43.93 -50.70 -21.75
N ARG A 498 43.62 -50.56 -23.05
CA ARG A 498 44.12 -51.40 -24.16
C ARG A 498 43.37 -51.14 -25.46
#